data_AF-A0A521Z0C8-F1
#
_entry.id   AF-A0A521Z0C8-F1
#
_cell.length_a   1.000
_cell.length_b   1.000
_cell.length_c   1.000
_cell.angle_alpha   90.00
_cell.angle_beta   90.00
_cell.angle_gamma   90.00
#
_symmetry.space_group_name_H-M   'P 1'
#
loop_
_entity.id
_entity.type
_entity.pdbx_description
1 polymer ?
#
loop_
_entity_poly.entity_id
_entity_poly.type
_entity_poly.pdbx_seq_one_letter_code
_entity_poly.pdbx_strand_id
1 'polypeptide(L)'
;MRSSSHKQDRHHQTGRLSVLAGLALGVASVAVIGHALAVTVQTMSPQGEVAKVRQARITFSDSMVKFGDPRLPSPFDVSCQNDKPVTGSGRWVDDKTWVYDFTQDVPAGTRCGVKLSPGVKALSGEAVTGDTRFAFSTGGPAVVRAYPSPGEYNKIEEEQAFALLLNGSATQASIEKHAYCEVSGVSEKLTVAVITGQVRNDILKAVGLVPQQERAVVLRCARPLPPDANVNLVWARGIATPSGVPNSADRKLDYKVRPPFTASFTCERVNSRSDCLPIRPMRIEFSSPVPRKLAERIVLKSTDGEHKPLMEQNRGETDERLVGLESGGIRKWFYFFSRNKGEVKIDPSESAVSAVEFKPDFQPTAAVSIEIPSELKDDSGRKLSNASAFPIKTKTADSPPLAKFPRATFGILELNAEPTLPVTVRHVEGDLAVKGLQPGVDAAKAEHSKVTSGKGKKPSAVRDLSVTDDAAIINWLAMVKRYDETTRRREEVESELGIKLPPPPVKTKTKGERKARRYGQSYEEGDYNEGNNGDEQRDYSPEAQGLVQTRAVSLLNQEKAAKRLSLPTQARTDP
;
A
#
# COMPACT_ATOMS: atom_id res chain seq x y z
N MET A 1 24.52 26.14 -49.34
CA MET A 1 25.98 26.09 -49.13
C MET A 1 26.55 24.95 -49.96
N ARG A 2 27.43 25.30 -50.91
CA ARG A 2 28.30 24.53 -51.85
C ARG A 2 28.32 22.99 -51.65
N SER A 3 28.03 22.09 -52.60
CA SER A 3 28.17 21.99 -54.07
C SER A 3 29.60 21.92 -54.64
N SER A 4 29.76 21.01 -55.61
CA SER A 4 30.82 20.80 -56.62
C SER A 4 31.83 19.68 -56.32
N SER A 5 31.97 18.58 -57.09
CA SER A 5 31.93 18.29 -58.54
C SER A 5 33.27 18.47 -59.28
N HIS A 6 33.47 17.57 -60.27
CA HIS A 6 34.42 17.49 -61.39
C HIS A 6 35.83 16.95 -61.11
N LYS A 7 36.47 16.14 -62.00
CA LYS A 7 36.58 16.18 -63.48
C LYS A 7 37.06 14.79 -63.97
N GLN A 8 36.46 14.11 -64.96
CA GLN A 8 36.72 14.14 -66.42
C GLN A 8 38.21 14.16 -66.85
N ASP A 9 38.63 13.13 -67.60
CA ASP A 9 39.48 13.30 -68.78
C ASP A 9 39.25 12.22 -69.84
N ARG A 10 39.22 12.67 -71.10
CA ARG A 10 39.13 11.90 -72.35
C ARG A 10 40.54 11.74 -72.91
N HIS A 11 40.84 10.62 -73.56
CA HIS A 11 41.70 10.64 -74.73
C HIS A 11 41.24 9.63 -75.79
N HIS A 12 41.16 10.14 -77.02
CA HIS A 12 40.94 9.42 -78.27
C HIS A 12 42.10 8.47 -78.58
N GLN A 13 41.81 7.31 -79.18
CA GLN A 13 42.53 6.90 -80.39
C GLN A 13 41.73 5.91 -81.24
N THR A 14 41.81 6.16 -82.53
CA THR A 14 41.15 5.55 -83.68
C THR A 14 41.83 4.27 -84.13
N GLY A 15 41.05 3.28 -84.58
CA GLY A 15 41.53 2.14 -85.35
C GLY A 15 40.37 1.43 -86.07
N ARG A 16 40.22 1.69 -87.37
CA ARG A 16 39.32 0.98 -88.29
C ARG A 16 39.88 -0.42 -88.58
N LEU A 17 39.04 -1.45 -88.72
CA LEU A 17 39.11 -2.40 -89.85
C LEU A 17 37.83 -3.25 -89.99
N SER A 18 37.16 -3.06 -91.13
CA SER A 18 36.52 -4.05 -92.04
C SER A 18 35.57 -5.15 -91.54
N VAL A 19 34.28 -4.94 -91.85
CA VAL A 19 33.37 -5.78 -92.68
C VAL A 19 33.50 -7.31 -92.60
N LEU A 20 32.41 -7.98 -92.17
CA LEU A 20 31.73 -9.01 -92.97
C LEU A 20 30.31 -9.26 -92.43
N ALA A 21 29.35 -9.19 -93.36
CA ALA A 21 27.93 -9.40 -93.15
C ALA A 21 27.59 -10.91 -93.09
N GLY A 22 26.66 -11.27 -92.22
CA GLY A 22 26.02 -12.58 -92.18
C GLY A 22 24.60 -12.42 -91.65
N LEU A 23 23.64 -12.27 -92.56
CA LEU A 23 22.20 -12.24 -92.29
C LEU A 23 21.74 -13.65 -91.87
N ALA A 24 21.16 -13.79 -90.68
CA ALA A 24 20.34 -14.94 -90.32
C ALA A 24 19.09 -14.45 -89.58
N LEU A 25 17.94 -14.50 -90.26
CA LEU A 25 16.62 -14.34 -89.66
C LEU A 25 16.39 -15.48 -88.66
N GLY A 26 16.47 -15.17 -87.36
CA GLY A 26 16.02 -16.06 -86.30
C GLY A 26 14.81 -15.46 -85.60
N VAL A 27 13.64 -16.08 -85.74
CA VAL A 27 12.47 -15.80 -84.93
C VAL A 27 12.82 -16.15 -83.48
N ALA A 28 13.17 -15.15 -82.68
CA ALA A 28 13.42 -15.33 -81.26
C ALA A 28 12.08 -15.41 -80.53
N SER A 29 11.59 -16.63 -80.32
CA SER A 29 10.56 -16.93 -79.33
C SER A 29 11.07 -16.49 -77.96
N VAL A 30 10.58 -15.35 -77.46
CA VAL A 30 10.79 -14.94 -76.07
C VAL A 30 9.98 -15.90 -75.19
N ALA A 31 10.63 -16.96 -74.74
CA ALA A 31 10.10 -17.78 -73.65
C ALA A 31 10.07 -16.90 -72.40
N VAL A 32 8.87 -16.49 -72.00
CA VAL A 32 8.63 -15.91 -70.67
C VAL A 32 8.93 -17.03 -69.67
N ILE A 33 10.14 -17.04 -69.11
CA ILE A 33 10.49 -17.90 -67.98
C ILE A 33 9.72 -17.35 -66.79
N GLY A 34 8.53 -17.89 -66.57
CA GLY A 34 7.79 -17.68 -65.33
C GLY A 34 8.70 -18.10 -64.17
N HIS A 35 9.11 -17.13 -63.36
CA HIS A 35 9.80 -17.43 -62.12
C HIS A 35 8.74 -18.06 -61.21
N ALA A 36 8.79 -19.37 -61.01
CA ALA A 36 7.99 -20.04 -60.00
C ALA A 36 8.42 -19.47 -58.64
N LEU A 37 7.59 -18.62 -58.06
CA LEU A 37 7.81 -18.13 -56.70
C LEU A 37 7.50 -19.31 -55.79
N ALA A 38 8.49 -19.72 -55.00
CA ALA A 38 8.33 -20.82 -54.08
C ALA A 38 7.26 -20.45 -53.03
N VAL A 39 6.15 -21.20 -53.00
CA VAL A 39 5.13 -21.04 -51.96
C VAL A 39 5.75 -21.45 -50.63
N THR A 40 5.66 -20.57 -49.63
CA THR A 40 6.27 -20.78 -48.32
C THR A 40 5.30 -20.41 -47.20
N VAL A 41 5.63 -20.86 -45.98
CA VAL A 41 4.99 -20.33 -44.77
C VAL A 41 5.62 -18.97 -44.47
N GLN A 42 4.86 -17.90 -44.65
CA GLN A 42 5.31 -16.54 -44.41
C GLN A 42 5.42 -16.23 -42.91
N THR A 43 4.43 -16.65 -42.13
CA THR A 43 4.46 -16.51 -40.67
C THR A 43 3.80 -17.68 -39.97
N MET A 44 4.39 -18.10 -38.86
CA MET A 44 3.77 -18.98 -37.88
C MET A 44 3.92 -18.35 -36.49
N SER A 45 2.82 -18.21 -35.76
CA SER A 45 2.78 -17.74 -34.37
C SER A 45 1.82 -18.59 -33.53
N PRO A 46 2.16 -18.94 -32.27
CA PRO A 46 3.42 -18.64 -31.57
C PRO A 46 4.57 -19.59 -31.95
N GLN A 47 5.81 -19.20 -31.68
CA GLN A 47 7.00 -20.05 -31.76
C GLN A 47 7.81 -19.95 -30.46
N GLY A 48 8.51 -21.02 -30.08
CA GLY A 48 9.30 -21.04 -28.85
C GLY A 48 8.43 -21.05 -27.58
N GLU A 49 8.93 -20.46 -26.48
CA GLU A 49 8.21 -20.42 -25.20
C GLU A 49 7.25 -19.21 -25.12
N VAL A 50 5.95 -19.46 -24.97
CA VAL A 50 4.90 -18.43 -24.88
C VAL A 50 3.89 -18.78 -23.79
N ALA A 51 3.84 -17.99 -22.73
CA ALA A 51 3.10 -18.31 -21.50
C ALA A 51 1.56 -18.35 -21.63
N LYS A 52 0.99 -17.76 -22.68
CA LYS A 52 -0.46 -17.75 -22.93
C LYS A 52 -0.73 -18.00 -24.40
N VAL A 53 -1.37 -19.12 -24.70
CA VAL A 53 -1.72 -19.50 -26.07
C VAL A 53 -3.19 -19.90 -26.10
N ARG A 54 -3.95 -19.30 -27.01
CA ARG A 54 -5.34 -19.67 -27.31
C ARG A 54 -5.54 -20.06 -28.78
N GLN A 55 -4.63 -19.64 -29.65
CA GLN A 55 -4.69 -19.89 -31.08
C GLN A 55 -3.26 -20.03 -31.63
N ALA A 56 -3.07 -20.92 -32.61
CA ALA A 56 -1.92 -20.91 -33.50
C ALA A 56 -2.34 -20.41 -34.88
N ARG A 57 -1.57 -19.50 -35.48
CA ARG A 57 -1.86 -18.90 -36.79
C ARG A 57 -0.73 -19.17 -37.75
N ILE A 58 -1.08 -19.62 -38.94
CA ILE A 58 -0.16 -19.81 -40.05
C ILE A 58 -0.65 -19.00 -41.26
N THR A 59 0.23 -18.21 -41.84
CA THR A 59 -0.02 -17.44 -43.07
C THR A 59 0.97 -17.90 -44.13
N PHE A 60 0.46 -18.22 -45.31
CA PHE A 60 1.21 -18.62 -46.49
C PHE A 60 1.51 -17.42 -47.40
N SER A 61 2.55 -17.50 -48.23
CA SER A 61 2.87 -16.48 -49.24
C SER A 61 1.79 -16.35 -50.32
N ASP A 62 1.11 -17.46 -50.63
CA ASP A 62 0.19 -17.60 -51.75
C ASP A 62 -1.15 -18.19 -51.32
N SER A 63 -2.17 -17.99 -52.17
CA SER A 63 -3.52 -18.47 -51.91
C SER A 63 -3.55 -20.00 -51.94
N MET A 64 -3.94 -20.61 -50.82
CA MET A 64 -3.95 -22.05 -50.61
C MET A 64 -5.30 -22.69 -50.89
N VAL A 65 -6.37 -21.95 -50.65
CA VAL A 65 -7.74 -22.44 -50.74
C VAL A 65 -8.68 -21.42 -51.36
N LYS A 66 -9.79 -21.88 -51.94
CA LYS A 66 -10.90 -20.99 -52.28
C LYS A 66 -11.69 -20.72 -51.01
N PHE A 67 -11.54 -19.51 -50.46
CA PHE A 67 -12.22 -19.11 -49.24
C PHE A 67 -13.75 -19.24 -49.39
N GLY A 68 -14.41 -19.76 -48.34
CA GLY A 68 -15.86 -19.99 -48.32
C GLY A 68 -16.32 -21.43 -48.61
N ASP A 69 -15.41 -22.33 -49.00
CA ASP A 69 -15.72 -23.76 -49.08
C ASP A 69 -15.76 -24.39 -47.66
N PRO A 70 -16.84 -25.09 -47.27
CA PRO A 70 -16.93 -25.71 -45.94
C PRO A 70 -16.11 -27.01 -45.79
N ARG A 71 -15.54 -27.55 -46.88
CA ARG A 71 -14.82 -28.84 -46.90
C ARG A 71 -13.31 -28.68 -47.03
N LEU A 72 -12.79 -27.50 -46.68
CA LEU A 72 -11.37 -27.21 -46.83
C LEU A 72 -10.52 -28.10 -45.90
N PRO A 73 -9.50 -28.77 -46.43
CA PRO A 73 -8.63 -29.62 -45.63
C PRO A 73 -7.80 -28.80 -44.64
N SER A 74 -7.40 -29.43 -43.55
CA SER A 74 -6.39 -28.86 -42.65
C SER A 74 -5.01 -28.95 -43.32
N PRO A 75 -4.29 -27.83 -43.50
CA PRO A 75 -2.95 -27.84 -44.07
C PRO A 75 -1.88 -28.33 -43.09
N PHE A 76 -2.18 -28.34 -41.79
CA PHE A 76 -1.25 -28.75 -40.74
C PHE A 76 -1.87 -29.77 -39.79
N ASP A 77 -1.02 -30.67 -39.33
CA ASP A 77 -1.25 -31.52 -38.17
C ASP A 77 -0.69 -30.83 -36.92
N VAL A 78 -1.57 -30.57 -35.95
CA VAL A 78 -1.21 -29.99 -34.65
C VAL A 78 -1.26 -31.09 -33.59
N SER A 79 -0.13 -31.36 -32.95
CA SER A 79 -0.02 -32.35 -31.88
C SER A 79 0.59 -31.71 -30.64
N CYS A 80 -0.11 -31.81 -29.52
CA CYS A 80 0.33 -31.24 -28.24
C CYS A 80 0.48 -32.33 -27.19
N GLN A 81 1.63 -32.33 -26.51
CA GLN A 81 1.94 -33.21 -25.39
C GLN A 81 1.72 -32.46 -24.08
N ASN A 82 0.86 -33.00 -23.22
CA ASN A 82 0.69 -32.59 -21.82
C ASN A 82 0.12 -33.77 -20.99
N ASP A 83 -0.04 -33.60 -19.68
CA ASP A 83 -0.65 -34.56 -18.76
C ASP A 83 -2.13 -34.82 -19.08
N LYS A 84 -2.85 -33.76 -19.49
CA LYS A 84 -4.22 -33.82 -20.00
C LYS A 84 -4.23 -33.53 -21.51
N PRO A 85 -5.07 -34.21 -22.31
CA PRO A 85 -5.18 -33.94 -23.73
C PRO A 85 -5.53 -32.47 -24.01
N VAL A 86 -4.74 -31.82 -24.87
CA VAL A 86 -4.99 -30.47 -25.36
C VAL A 86 -5.52 -30.57 -26.78
N THR A 87 -6.77 -30.12 -26.98
CA THR A 87 -7.48 -30.23 -28.26
C THR A 87 -7.94 -28.87 -28.78
N GLY A 88 -8.18 -28.82 -30.08
CA GLY A 88 -8.67 -27.65 -30.80
C GLY A 88 -9.18 -28.04 -32.19
N SER A 89 -9.53 -27.02 -32.96
CA SER A 89 -10.06 -27.17 -34.31
C SER A 89 -9.42 -26.16 -35.24
N GLY A 90 -9.10 -26.60 -36.46
CA GLY A 90 -8.55 -25.76 -37.51
C GLY A 90 -9.63 -25.12 -38.36
N ARG A 91 -9.40 -23.88 -38.82
CA ARG A 91 -10.22 -23.22 -39.84
C ARG A 91 -9.41 -22.22 -40.65
N TRP A 92 -9.81 -22.04 -41.90
CA TRP A 92 -9.34 -20.96 -42.75
C TRP A 92 -10.03 -19.65 -42.35
N VAL A 93 -9.27 -18.58 -42.19
CA VAL A 93 -9.82 -17.23 -41.93
C VAL A 93 -9.87 -16.39 -43.20
N ASP A 94 -9.01 -16.70 -44.16
CA ASP A 94 -8.98 -16.18 -45.53
C ASP A 94 -8.35 -17.26 -46.44
N ASP A 95 -8.02 -16.92 -47.70
CA ASP A 95 -7.42 -17.83 -48.66
C ASP A 95 -5.94 -18.17 -48.39
N LYS A 96 -5.27 -17.44 -47.50
CA LYS A 96 -3.82 -17.56 -47.19
C LYS A 96 -3.55 -17.88 -45.72
N THR A 97 -4.52 -17.75 -44.84
CA THR A 97 -4.33 -17.82 -43.40
C THR A 97 -5.22 -18.89 -42.81
N TRP A 98 -4.58 -19.82 -42.11
CA TRP A 98 -5.22 -20.87 -41.35
C TRP A 98 -4.92 -20.69 -39.86
N VAL A 99 -5.92 -20.92 -39.03
CA VAL A 99 -5.80 -20.85 -37.58
C VAL A 99 -6.23 -22.16 -36.95
N TYR A 100 -5.53 -22.54 -35.89
CA TYR A 100 -5.94 -23.61 -34.98
C TYR A 100 -6.41 -22.98 -33.68
N ASP A 101 -7.71 -23.07 -33.42
CA ASP A 101 -8.35 -22.55 -32.22
C ASP A 101 -8.37 -23.64 -31.14
N PHE A 102 -7.69 -23.41 -30.02
CA PHE A 102 -7.73 -24.33 -28.87
C PHE A 102 -9.05 -24.17 -28.11
N THR A 103 -9.60 -25.29 -27.62
CA THR A 103 -10.86 -25.31 -26.87
C THR A 103 -10.80 -24.51 -25.56
N GLN A 104 -9.59 -24.38 -24.99
CA GLN A 104 -9.29 -23.63 -23.77
C GLN A 104 -7.91 -22.96 -23.90
N ASP A 105 -7.55 -22.10 -22.94
CA ASP A 105 -6.17 -21.62 -22.87
C ASP A 105 -5.24 -22.83 -22.70
N VAL A 106 -4.19 -22.88 -23.51
CA VAL A 106 -3.24 -23.99 -23.46
C VAL A 106 -2.58 -24.00 -22.07
N PRO A 107 -2.70 -25.09 -21.29
CA PRO A 107 -2.17 -25.14 -19.93
C PRO A 107 -0.65 -25.09 -19.91
N ALA A 108 -0.06 -24.72 -18.77
CA ALA A 108 1.39 -24.76 -18.59
C ALA A 108 1.94 -26.18 -18.82
N GLY A 109 3.18 -26.26 -19.26
CA GLY A 109 3.89 -27.49 -19.58
C GLY A 109 3.38 -28.24 -20.79
N THR A 110 2.71 -27.54 -21.71
CA THR A 110 2.35 -28.10 -23.02
C THR A 110 3.52 -27.91 -23.98
N ARG A 111 3.86 -28.94 -24.75
CA ARG A 111 4.73 -28.84 -25.94
C ARG A 111 3.91 -29.17 -27.17
N CYS A 112 3.79 -28.23 -28.11
CA CYS A 112 3.04 -28.43 -29.34
C CYS A 112 3.97 -28.42 -30.56
N GLY A 113 3.77 -29.39 -31.44
CA GLY A 113 4.33 -29.43 -32.78
C GLY A 113 3.26 -29.16 -33.83
N VAL A 114 3.60 -28.35 -34.83
CA VAL A 114 2.75 -28.01 -35.97
C VAL A 114 3.50 -28.44 -37.23
N LYS A 115 3.01 -29.47 -37.92
CA LYS A 115 3.68 -30.09 -39.06
C LYS A 115 2.80 -30.02 -40.30
N LEU A 116 3.36 -29.56 -41.41
CA LEU A 116 2.63 -29.51 -42.68
C LEU A 116 2.19 -30.93 -43.07
N SER A 117 0.91 -31.08 -43.39
CA SER A 117 0.35 -32.36 -43.80
C SER A 117 0.86 -32.76 -45.18
N PRO A 118 1.06 -34.06 -45.46
CA PRO A 118 1.54 -34.52 -46.76
C PRO A 118 0.60 -34.09 -47.91
N GLY A 119 1.17 -33.64 -49.02
CA GLY A 119 0.41 -33.34 -50.25
C GLY A 119 -0.27 -31.97 -50.30
N VAL A 120 -0.07 -31.11 -49.30
CA VAL A 120 -0.57 -29.72 -49.32
C VAL A 120 0.10 -28.92 -50.44
N LYS A 121 -0.72 -28.25 -51.27
CA LYS A 121 -0.31 -27.43 -52.42
C LYS A 121 -1.10 -26.13 -52.43
N ALA A 122 -0.55 -25.09 -53.05
CA ALA A 122 -1.26 -23.85 -53.31
C ALA A 122 -2.35 -24.04 -54.38
N LEU A 123 -3.25 -23.06 -54.51
CA LEU A 123 -4.22 -23.02 -55.61
C LEU A 123 -3.57 -23.00 -57.00
N SER A 124 -2.33 -22.48 -57.10
CA SER A 124 -1.51 -22.52 -58.32
C SER A 124 -1.04 -23.93 -58.68
N GLY A 125 -1.15 -24.90 -57.77
CA GLY A 125 -0.63 -26.26 -57.90
C GLY A 125 0.82 -26.44 -57.41
N GLU A 126 1.47 -25.36 -57.00
CA GLU A 126 2.84 -25.38 -56.46
C GLU A 126 2.88 -26.01 -55.06
N ALA A 127 3.98 -26.71 -54.77
CA ALA A 127 4.20 -27.29 -53.45
C ALA A 127 4.68 -26.23 -52.44
N VAL A 128 4.28 -26.37 -51.18
CA VAL A 128 4.82 -25.55 -50.10
C VAL A 128 6.24 -26.03 -49.76
N THR A 129 7.19 -25.11 -49.75
CA THR A 129 8.62 -25.36 -49.48
C THR A 129 9.12 -24.52 -48.30
N GLY A 130 10.39 -24.72 -47.90
CA GLY A 130 10.97 -24.04 -46.73
C GLY A 130 10.67 -24.75 -45.41
N ASP A 131 10.48 -23.98 -44.34
CA ASP A 131 10.16 -24.52 -43.01
C ASP A 131 8.73 -25.07 -42.99
N THR A 132 8.59 -26.36 -42.74
CA THR A 132 7.29 -27.06 -42.69
C THR A 132 6.97 -27.64 -41.31
N ARG A 133 7.82 -27.36 -40.32
CA ARG A 133 7.71 -27.85 -38.95
C ARG A 133 7.99 -26.72 -37.98
N PHE A 134 7.02 -26.46 -37.12
CA PHE A 134 7.09 -25.43 -36.10
C PHE A 134 6.80 -26.04 -34.74
N ALA A 135 7.30 -25.39 -33.69
CA ALA A 135 7.02 -25.81 -32.33
C ALA A 135 6.90 -24.63 -31.39
N PHE A 136 6.06 -24.80 -30.38
CA PHE A 136 5.97 -23.88 -29.26
C PHE A 136 5.71 -24.64 -27.95
N SER A 137 5.97 -23.98 -26.82
CA SER A 137 5.66 -24.50 -25.50
C SER A 137 5.10 -23.40 -24.61
N THR A 138 4.25 -23.75 -23.66
CA THR A 138 3.68 -22.79 -22.70
C THR A 138 4.57 -22.52 -21.48
N GLY A 139 5.77 -23.09 -21.45
CA GLY A 139 6.69 -22.98 -20.31
C GLY A 139 6.19 -23.76 -19.09
N GLY A 140 7.02 -23.86 -18.05
CA GLY A 140 6.65 -24.57 -16.83
C GLY A 140 5.73 -23.78 -15.87
N PRO A 141 5.50 -24.34 -14.67
CA PRO A 141 4.63 -23.73 -13.68
C PRO A 141 5.18 -22.40 -13.18
N ALA A 142 4.33 -21.38 -13.18
CA ALA A 142 4.62 -20.04 -12.67
C ALA A 142 3.57 -19.64 -11.64
N VAL A 143 4.03 -18.94 -10.60
CA VAL A 143 3.12 -18.36 -9.59
C VAL A 143 2.21 -17.34 -10.27
N VAL A 144 0.91 -17.44 -10.10
CA VAL A 144 -0.08 -16.43 -10.55
C VAL A 144 -0.44 -15.52 -9.39
N ARG A 145 -0.64 -16.10 -8.20
CA ARG A 145 -1.01 -15.39 -6.98
C ARG A 145 -0.41 -16.09 -5.77
N ALA A 146 -0.08 -15.33 -4.73
CA ALA A 146 0.42 -15.84 -3.46
C ALA A 146 -0.44 -15.30 -2.30
N TYR A 147 -0.58 -16.13 -1.27
CA TYR A 147 -1.24 -15.80 -0.01
C TYR A 147 -0.31 -16.21 1.15
N PRO A 148 0.09 -15.26 2.03
CA PRO A 148 -0.19 -13.82 1.95
C PRO A 148 0.37 -13.18 0.67
N SER A 149 -0.17 -12.02 0.30
CA SER A 149 0.36 -11.27 -0.86
C SER A 149 1.75 -10.72 -0.54
N PRO A 150 2.72 -10.79 -1.47
CA PRO A 150 4.06 -10.22 -1.27
C PRO A 150 4.00 -8.71 -1.02
N GLY A 151 4.96 -8.21 -0.24
CA GLY A 151 5.09 -6.80 0.10
C GLY A 151 5.35 -6.56 1.59
N GLU A 152 6.06 -5.47 1.89
CA GLU A 152 6.53 -5.15 3.25
C GLU A 152 5.40 -4.85 4.26
N TYR A 153 4.22 -4.47 3.77
CA TYR A 153 3.06 -4.18 4.62
C TYR A 153 2.42 -5.45 5.19
N ASN A 154 2.62 -6.60 4.55
CA ASN A 154 2.09 -7.88 5.01
C ASN A 154 3.19 -8.61 5.78
N LYS A 155 3.29 -8.33 7.07
CA LYS A 155 4.24 -9.03 7.94
C LYS A 155 3.85 -10.51 8.05
N ILE A 156 4.83 -11.38 7.92
CA ILE A 156 4.68 -12.82 8.07
C ILE A 156 5.21 -13.29 9.42
N GLU A 157 4.69 -14.41 9.91
CA GLU A 157 5.22 -15.09 11.09
C GLU A 157 6.43 -15.97 10.73
N GLU A 158 7.20 -16.37 11.73
CA GLU A 158 8.48 -17.04 11.56
C GLU A 158 8.37 -18.39 10.83
N GLU A 159 7.26 -19.11 10.99
CA GLU A 159 7.02 -20.40 10.33
C GLU A 159 5.93 -20.33 9.24
N GLN A 160 5.79 -19.16 8.61
CA GLN A 160 4.71 -18.84 7.67
C GLN A 160 4.49 -19.93 6.61
N ALA A 161 3.24 -20.35 6.46
CA ALA A 161 2.78 -21.11 5.30
C ALA A 161 2.38 -20.15 4.17
N PHE A 162 2.75 -20.49 2.94
CA PHE A 162 2.42 -19.77 1.72
C PHE A 162 1.54 -20.64 0.84
N ALA A 163 0.35 -20.16 0.49
CA ALA A 163 -0.49 -20.78 -0.52
C ALA A 163 -0.27 -20.07 -1.87
N LEU A 164 0.21 -20.81 -2.86
CA LEU A 164 0.52 -20.31 -4.19
C LEU A 164 -0.47 -20.89 -5.19
N LEU A 165 -1.17 -20.01 -5.92
CA LEU A 165 -1.92 -20.37 -7.12
C LEU A 165 -0.97 -20.31 -8.31
N LEU A 166 -0.91 -21.38 -9.09
CA LEU A 166 -0.05 -21.49 -10.27
C LEU A 166 -0.86 -21.40 -11.58
N ASN A 167 -0.17 -21.15 -12.70
CA ASN A 167 -0.78 -21.22 -14.06
C ASN A 167 -0.97 -22.66 -14.54
N GLY A 168 -0.32 -23.64 -13.90
CA GLY A 168 -0.50 -25.07 -14.09
C GLY A 168 0.09 -25.84 -12.91
N SER A 169 -0.16 -27.15 -12.84
CA SER A 169 0.31 -28.00 -11.74
C SER A 169 1.84 -28.09 -11.72
N ALA A 170 2.43 -28.23 -10.54
CA ALA A 170 3.86 -28.46 -10.35
C ALA A 170 4.08 -29.73 -9.54
N THR A 171 5.14 -30.48 -9.84
CA THR A 171 5.48 -31.69 -9.08
C THR A 171 6.14 -31.32 -7.76
N GLN A 172 5.71 -31.96 -6.66
CA GLN A 172 6.27 -31.72 -5.32
C GLN A 172 7.80 -31.85 -5.29
N ALA A 173 8.34 -32.91 -5.90
CA ALA A 173 9.77 -33.15 -5.96
C ALA A 173 10.54 -32.00 -6.65
N SER A 174 9.98 -31.39 -7.71
CA SER A 174 10.62 -30.25 -8.36
C SER A 174 10.57 -28.99 -7.50
N ILE A 175 9.49 -28.79 -6.73
CA ILE A 175 9.35 -27.64 -5.81
C ILE A 175 10.38 -27.76 -4.69
N GLU A 176 10.45 -28.90 -4.01
CA GLU A 176 11.38 -29.11 -2.88
C GLU A 176 12.85 -29.08 -3.33
N LYS A 177 13.13 -29.44 -4.59
CA LYS A 177 14.47 -29.38 -5.17
C LYS A 177 14.91 -27.97 -5.56
N HIS A 178 13.99 -27.12 -6.04
CA HIS A 178 14.34 -25.85 -6.69
C HIS A 178 13.87 -24.61 -5.93
N ALA A 179 12.75 -24.65 -5.21
CA ALA A 179 12.28 -23.51 -4.43
C ALA A 179 13.02 -23.40 -3.09
N TYR A 180 13.28 -22.16 -2.66
CA TYR A 180 13.97 -21.87 -1.42
C TYR A 180 13.55 -20.53 -0.83
N CYS A 181 13.79 -20.33 0.45
CA CYS A 181 13.70 -19.04 1.12
C CYS A 181 15.11 -18.43 1.23
N GLU A 182 15.26 -17.20 0.76
CA GLU A 182 16.48 -16.40 0.88
C GLU A 182 16.26 -15.37 1.98
N VAL A 183 17.07 -15.44 3.04
CA VAL A 183 16.98 -14.54 4.20
C VAL A 183 18.10 -13.51 4.11
N SER A 184 17.76 -12.23 4.25
CA SER A 184 18.77 -11.17 4.21
C SER A 184 19.83 -11.34 5.29
N GLY A 185 21.11 -11.28 4.89
CA GLY A 185 22.25 -11.50 5.79
C GLY A 185 22.60 -12.96 6.04
N VAL A 186 21.88 -13.92 5.46
CA VAL A 186 22.19 -15.35 5.54
C VAL A 186 22.60 -15.85 4.15
N SER A 187 23.84 -16.35 4.03
CA SER A 187 24.36 -16.85 2.75
C SER A 187 23.77 -18.21 2.32
N GLU A 188 23.24 -18.97 3.28
CA GLU A 188 22.61 -20.27 3.04
C GLU A 188 21.18 -20.11 2.51
N LYS A 189 20.82 -20.87 1.47
CA LYS A 189 19.44 -20.96 0.98
C LYS A 189 18.67 -21.95 1.85
N LEU A 190 17.58 -21.50 2.49
CA LEU A 190 16.71 -22.38 3.25
C LEU A 190 15.81 -23.14 2.29
N THR A 191 15.82 -24.47 2.34
CA THR A 191 14.89 -25.27 1.52
C THR A 191 13.43 -24.99 1.91
N VAL A 192 12.51 -25.30 1.00
CA VAL A 192 11.07 -25.32 1.31
C VAL A 192 10.60 -26.73 1.62
N ALA A 193 9.51 -26.84 2.38
CA ALA A 193 8.76 -28.07 2.57
C ALA A 193 7.33 -27.87 2.06
N VAL A 194 6.86 -28.78 1.20
CA VAL A 194 5.47 -28.76 0.72
C VAL A 194 4.55 -29.31 1.79
N ILE A 195 3.47 -28.58 2.08
CA ILE A 195 2.44 -28.96 3.05
C ILE A 195 1.35 -29.73 2.30
N THR A 196 1.01 -30.92 2.79
CA THR A 196 0.00 -31.83 2.22
C THR A 196 -1.07 -32.19 3.26
N GLY A 197 -2.01 -33.07 2.89
CA GLY A 197 -3.04 -33.58 3.79
C GLY A 197 -4.08 -32.54 4.23
N GLN A 198 -4.68 -32.75 5.40
CA GLN A 198 -5.76 -31.90 5.92
C GLN A 198 -5.32 -30.44 6.10
N VAL A 199 -4.09 -30.24 6.57
CA VAL A 199 -3.48 -28.92 6.76
C VAL A 199 -3.51 -28.09 5.48
N ARG A 200 -3.13 -28.71 4.34
CA ARG A 200 -3.21 -28.08 3.03
C ARG A 200 -4.65 -27.71 2.67
N ASN A 201 -5.59 -28.63 2.88
CA ASN A 201 -6.99 -28.44 2.49
C ASN A 201 -7.63 -27.29 3.26
N ASP A 202 -7.35 -27.18 4.56
CA ASP A 202 -7.86 -26.11 5.42
C ASP A 202 -7.29 -24.75 4.99
N ILE A 203 -5.99 -24.68 4.66
CA ILE A 203 -5.36 -23.47 4.13
C ILE A 203 -5.98 -23.07 2.78
N LEU A 204 -6.20 -24.01 1.85
CA LEU A 204 -6.82 -23.71 0.56
C LEU A 204 -8.27 -23.26 0.70
N LYS A 205 -9.04 -23.89 1.60
CA LYS A 205 -10.36 -23.39 2.02
C LYS A 205 -10.23 -21.99 2.60
N ALA A 206 -9.14 -21.73 3.32
CA ALA A 206 -8.97 -20.47 4.00
C ALA A 206 -8.81 -19.27 3.05
N VAL A 207 -8.05 -19.48 1.98
CA VAL A 207 -7.72 -18.46 0.98
C VAL A 207 -8.60 -18.53 -0.28
N GLY A 208 -9.67 -19.31 -0.25
CA GLY A 208 -10.62 -19.43 -1.36
C GLY A 208 -10.06 -20.10 -2.62
N LEU A 209 -9.11 -21.03 -2.47
CA LEU A 209 -8.43 -21.73 -3.58
C LEU A 209 -8.91 -23.18 -3.80
N VAL A 210 -9.96 -23.62 -3.11
CA VAL A 210 -10.52 -24.99 -3.28
C VAL A 210 -10.86 -25.29 -4.75
N PRO A 211 -11.51 -24.40 -5.53
CA PRO A 211 -11.80 -24.68 -6.94
C PRO A 211 -10.56 -24.85 -7.82
N GLN A 212 -9.41 -24.31 -7.42
CA GLN A 212 -8.14 -24.36 -8.17
C GLN A 212 -7.13 -25.32 -7.54
N GLN A 213 -7.56 -26.22 -6.65
CA GLN A 213 -6.67 -27.07 -5.85
C GLN A 213 -5.67 -27.91 -6.68
N GLU A 214 -6.00 -28.29 -7.92
CA GLU A 214 -5.09 -29.05 -8.80
C GLU A 214 -3.83 -28.27 -9.20
N ARG A 215 -3.91 -26.93 -9.18
CA ARG A 215 -2.80 -26.02 -9.52
C ARG A 215 -2.46 -25.08 -8.37
N ALA A 216 -2.82 -25.46 -7.14
CA ALA A 216 -2.47 -24.75 -5.93
C ALA A 216 -1.51 -25.58 -5.08
N VAL A 217 -0.46 -24.95 -4.59
CA VAL A 217 0.52 -25.56 -3.66
C VAL A 217 0.55 -24.77 -2.36
N VAL A 218 0.71 -25.47 -1.25
CA VAL A 218 1.00 -24.87 0.05
C VAL A 218 2.39 -25.31 0.46
N LEU A 219 3.24 -24.37 0.87
CA LEU A 219 4.60 -24.66 1.30
C LEU A 219 5.02 -23.75 2.45
N ARG A 220 6.11 -24.09 3.13
CA ARG A 220 6.77 -23.26 4.13
C ARG A 220 8.28 -23.36 4.00
N CYS A 221 9.02 -22.42 4.57
CA CYS A 221 10.46 -22.57 4.74
C CYS A 221 10.74 -23.74 5.72
N ALA A 222 11.82 -24.48 5.50
CA ALA A 222 12.13 -25.68 6.28
C ALA A 222 12.53 -25.40 7.75
N ARG A 223 12.90 -24.15 8.06
CA ARG A 223 13.25 -23.67 9.40
C ARG A 223 12.51 -22.36 9.69
N PRO A 224 12.23 -22.05 10.98
CA PRO A 224 11.72 -20.75 11.37
C PRO A 224 12.62 -19.62 10.87
N LEU A 225 12.00 -18.60 10.30
CA LEU A 225 12.66 -17.40 9.79
C LEU A 225 13.07 -16.49 10.95
N PRO A 226 14.21 -15.79 10.86
CA PRO A 226 14.62 -14.87 11.91
C PRO A 226 13.63 -13.69 12.04
N PRO A 227 13.30 -13.27 13.28
CA PRO A 227 12.47 -12.10 13.50
C PRO A 227 13.06 -10.84 12.84
N ASP A 228 12.18 -9.97 12.36
CA ASP A 228 12.53 -8.73 11.65
C ASP A 228 13.40 -8.92 10.38
N ALA A 229 13.51 -10.14 9.85
CA ALA A 229 14.26 -10.38 8.61
C ALA A 229 13.45 -10.01 7.36
N ASN A 230 14.14 -9.53 6.33
CA ASN A 230 13.61 -9.50 4.96
C ASN A 230 13.86 -10.87 4.30
N VAL A 231 12.81 -11.46 3.72
CA VAL A 231 12.85 -12.82 3.18
C VAL A 231 12.24 -12.85 1.79
N ASN A 232 12.92 -13.51 0.85
CA ASN A 232 12.38 -13.81 -0.47
C ASN A 232 12.01 -15.29 -0.52
N LEU A 233 10.74 -15.59 -0.77
CA LEU A 233 10.37 -16.91 -1.26
C LEU A 233 10.69 -16.97 -2.75
N VAL A 234 11.68 -17.78 -3.12
CA VAL A 234 12.17 -17.91 -4.48
C VAL A 234 11.57 -19.14 -5.15
N TRP A 235 10.71 -18.90 -6.13
CA TRP A 235 10.25 -19.89 -7.10
C TRP A 235 11.28 -19.96 -8.24
N ALA A 236 12.33 -20.76 -8.03
CA ALA A 236 13.46 -20.78 -8.94
C ALA A 236 13.16 -21.47 -10.28
N ARG A 237 13.99 -21.21 -11.29
CA ARG A 237 14.07 -21.98 -12.53
C ARG A 237 14.26 -23.48 -12.23
N GLY A 238 13.58 -24.32 -13.01
CA GLY A 238 13.68 -25.79 -12.95
C GLY A 238 12.50 -26.49 -12.29
N ILE A 239 11.56 -25.75 -11.67
CA ILE A 239 10.31 -26.31 -11.15
C ILE A 239 9.45 -26.76 -12.32
N ALA A 240 8.95 -28.00 -12.29
CA ALA A 240 8.42 -28.67 -13.46
C ALA A 240 6.96 -29.12 -13.29
N THR A 241 6.22 -29.08 -14.41
CA THR A 241 4.91 -29.74 -14.53
C THR A 241 5.03 -31.26 -14.43
N PRO A 242 3.92 -31.98 -14.18
CA PRO A 242 3.89 -33.44 -14.29
C PRO A 242 4.34 -33.97 -15.67
N SER A 243 4.17 -33.20 -16.74
CA SER A 243 4.67 -33.50 -18.09
C SER A 243 6.19 -33.29 -18.27
N GLY A 244 6.91 -32.86 -17.25
CA GLY A 244 8.37 -32.68 -17.27
C GLY A 244 8.84 -31.40 -17.95
N VAL A 245 7.99 -30.37 -18.04
CA VAL A 245 8.38 -29.04 -18.57
C VAL A 245 8.73 -28.11 -17.40
N PRO A 246 9.99 -27.67 -17.28
CA PRO A 246 10.41 -26.74 -16.23
C PRO A 246 10.04 -25.29 -16.56
N ASN A 247 9.92 -24.45 -15.54
CA ASN A 247 9.92 -23.00 -15.72
C ASN A 247 11.32 -22.50 -16.10
N SER A 248 11.36 -21.45 -16.92
CA SER A 248 12.59 -20.91 -17.51
C SER A 248 13.27 -19.85 -16.64
N ALA A 249 12.54 -19.20 -15.73
CA ALA A 249 13.03 -18.07 -14.95
C ALA A 249 12.66 -18.15 -13.46
N ASP A 250 13.51 -17.53 -12.64
CA ASP A 250 13.27 -17.32 -11.21
C ASP A 250 12.17 -16.28 -11.02
N ARG A 251 11.37 -16.49 -9.98
CA ARG A 251 10.47 -15.48 -9.44
C ARG A 251 10.68 -15.33 -7.94
N LYS A 252 10.95 -14.11 -7.50
CA LYS A 252 11.05 -13.76 -6.09
C LYS A 252 9.73 -13.18 -5.59
N LEU A 253 9.37 -13.54 -4.37
CA LEU A 253 8.23 -13.01 -3.63
C LEU A 253 8.76 -12.45 -2.32
N ASP A 254 8.78 -11.12 -2.18
CA ASP A 254 9.42 -10.44 -1.06
C ASP A 254 8.46 -10.29 0.13
N TYR A 255 8.96 -10.56 1.34
CA TYR A 255 8.22 -10.47 2.59
C TYR A 255 9.09 -9.91 3.71
N LYS A 256 8.41 -9.39 4.74
CA LYS A 256 9.02 -8.96 6.00
C LYS A 256 8.53 -9.86 7.13
N VAL A 257 9.44 -10.51 7.84
CA VAL A 257 9.11 -11.24 9.07
C VAL A 257 8.80 -10.22 10.16
N ARG A 258 7.76 -10.47 10.95
CA ARG A 258 7.38 -9.62 12.08
C ARG A 258 8.54 -9.50 13.10
N PRO A 259 8.59 -8.40 13.89
CA PRO A 259 9.63 -8.23 14.90
C PRO A 259 9.48 -9.25 16.04
N PRO A 260 10.51 -9.38 16.91
CA PRO A 260 10.39 -10.13 18.16
C PRO A 260 9.17 -9.72 18.98
N PHE A 261 8.56 -10.69 19.66
CA PHE A 261 7.43 -10.42 20.54
C PHE A 261 7.85 -9.59 21.76
N THR A 262 7.38 -8.35 21.83
CA THR A 262 7.70 -7.37 22.87
C THR A 262 6.44 -6.66 23.33
N ALA A 263 6.50 -6.10 24.55
CA ALA A 263 5.48 -5.23 25.10
C ALA A 263 6.12 -3.88 25.43
N SER A 264 5.51 -2.80 24.98
CA SER A 264 6.00 -1.44 25.19
C SER A 264 5.01 -0.64 26.01
N PHE A 265 5.52 0.10 26.99
CA PHE A 265 4.71 0.99 27.83
C PHE A 265 4.73 2.41 27.28
N THR A 266 3.53 2.99 27.13
CA THR A 266 3.35 4.36 26.68
C THR A 266 2.42 5.11 27.63
N CYS A 267 2.76 6.36 27.90
CA CYS A 267 1.94 7.31 28.65
C CYS A 267 2.24 8.73 28.15
N GLU A 268 1.24 9.60 28.18
CA GLU A 268 1.41 11.01 27.82
C GLU A 268 2.14 11.76 28.94
N ARG A 269 3.01 12.70 28.56
CA ARG A 269 3.80 13.53 29.46
C ARG A 269 3.76 14.96 28.97
N VAL A 270 3.87 15.92 29.88
CA VAL A 270 3.95 17.35 29.49
C VAL A 270 5.22 17.67 28.69
N ASN A 271 6.30 16.91 28.90
CA ASN A 271 7.52 16.92 28.09
C ASN A 271 8.31 15.61 28.28
N SER A 272 9.42 15.43 27.57
CA SER A 272 10.21 14.20 27.56
C SER A 272 10.91 13.84 28.89
N ARG A 273 11.01 14.77 29.84
CA ARG A 273 11.63 14.57 31.16
C ARG A 273 10.61 14.41 32.28
N SER A 274 9.32 14.53 32.00
CA SER A 274 8.26 14.45 33.01
C SER A 274 7.74 13.03 33.22
N ASP A 275 7.15 12.82 34.39
CA ASP A 275 6.39 11.63 34.73
C ASP A 275 5.06 11.54 33.97
N CYS A 276 4.37 10.40 34.06
CA CYS A 276 3.13 10.16 33.31
C CYS A 276 1.99 11.08 33.78
N LEU A 277 1.22 11.66 32.87
CA LEU A 277 0.06 12.47 33.23
C LEU A 277 -1.03 11.63 33.93
N PRO A 278 -1.48 11.99 35.16
CA PRO A 278 -2.45 11.19 35.91
C PRO A 278 -3.86 11.15 35.29
N ILE A 279 -4.17 12.13 34.45
CA ILE A 279 -5.46 12.29 33.76
C ILE A 279 -5.50 11.65 32.36
N ARG A 280 -4.45 10.93 31.97
CA ARG A 280 -4.32 10.28 30.67
C ARG A 280 -4.19 8.77 30.85
N PRO A 281 -4.66 7.99 29.87
CA PRO A 281 -4.52 6.55 29.95
C PRO A 281 -3.06 6.13 29.87
N MET A 282 -2.77 5.03 30.56
CA MET A 282 -1.50 4.33 30.48
C MET A 282 -1.69 3.08 29.64
N ARG A 283 -0.84 2.85 28.65
CA ARG A 283 -1.07 1.83 27.62
C ARG A 283 0.12 0.89 27.47
N ILE A 284 -0.19 -0.39 27.30
CA ILE A 284 0.79 -1.42 26.91
C ILE A 284 0.46 -1.86 25.49
N GLU A 285 1.40 -1.68 24.57
CA GLU A 285 1.28 -2.12 23.17
C GLU A 285 2.14 -3.34 22.92
N PHE A 286 1.57 -4.33 22.25
CA PHE A 286 2.25 -5.56 21.87
C PHE A 286 2.74 -5.50 20.42
N SER A 287 3.93 -6.01 20.16
CA SER A 287 4.45 -6.12 18.78
C SER A 287 3.76 -7.22 17.97
N SER A 288 2.96 -8.08 18.61
CA SER A 288 2.11 -9.10 17.98
C SER A 288 0.88 -9.37 18.84
N PRO A 289 -0.26 -9.78 18.25
CA PRO A 289 -1.49 -10.02 19.00
C PRO A 289 -1.35 -11.04 20.12
N VAL A 290 -2.03 -10.77 21.24
CA VAL A 290 -2.00 -11.59 22.46
C VAL A 290 -3.39 -12.11 22.76
N PRO A 291 -3.57 -13.39 23.15
CA PRO A 291 -4.86 -13.91 23.56
C PRO A 291 -5.47 -13.05 24.68
N ARG A 292 -6.72 -12.61 24.50
CA ARG A 292 -7.40 -11.68 25.41
C ARG A 292 -7.37 -12.14 26.86
N LYS A 293 -7.62 -13.43 27.12
CA LYS A 293 -7.57 -14.04 28.46
C LYS A 293 -6.22 -13.87 29.16
N LEU A 294 -5.10 -13.87 28.41
CA LEU A 294 -3.78 -13.64 28.98
C LEU A 294 -3.56 -12.15 29.24
N ALA A 295 -4.03 -11.29 28.33
CA ALA A 295 -3.91 -9.83 28.43
C ALA A 295 -4.74 -9.24 29.60
N GLU A 296 -5.90 -9.81 29.92
CA GLU A 296 -6.75 -9.42 31.07
C GLU A 296 -6.09 -9.62 32.44
N ARG A 297 -4.98 -10.37 32.50
CA ARG A 297 -4.22 -10.64 33.74
C ARG A 297 -3.03 -9.70 33.93
N ILE A 298 -2.80 -8.77 33.01
CA ILE A 298 -1.85 -7.68 33.19
C ILE A 298 -2.43 -6.73 34.22
N VAL A 299 -1.62 -6.21 35.14
CA VAL A 299 -2.09 -5.36 36.24
C VAL A 299 -1.21 -4.13 36.40
N LEU A 300 -1.82 -3.01 36.76
CA LEU A 300 -1.11 -1.80 37.16
C LEU A 300 -1.33 -1.61 38.65
N LYS A 301 -0.24 -1.62 39.42
CA LYS A 301 -0.27 -1.35 40.86
C LYS A 301 0.12 0.10 41.11
N SER A 302 -0.69 0.77 41.92
CA SER A 302 -0.51 2.15 42.35
C SER A 302 -0.76 2.25 43.87
N THR A 303 -0.54 3.41 44.46
CA THR A 303 -0.73 3.65 45.90
C THR A 303 -2.19 3.48 46.35
N ASP A 304 -3.14 3.66 45.43
CA ASP A 304 -4.57 3.52 45.62
C ASP A 304 -5.11 2.12 45.33
N GLY A 305 -4.24 1.19 44.90
CA GLY A 305 -4.57 -0.21 44.69
C GLY A 305 -4.19 -0.74 43.31
N GLU A 306 -4.82 -1.86 42.95
CA GLU A 306 -4.59 -2.54 41.68
C GLU A 306 -5.66 -2.13 40.65
N HIS A 307 -5.20 -1.70 39.49
CA HIS A 307 -6.02 -1.28 38.36
C HIS A 307 -5.99 -2.37 37.28
N LYS A 308 -7.18 -2.78 36.85
CA LYS A 308 -7.33 -3.76 35.76
C LYS A 308 -7.33 -3.08 34.39
N PRO A 309 -6.79 -3.74 33.36
CA PRO A 309 -6.76 -3.20 32.03
C PRO A 309 -8.14 -3.26 31.39
N LEU A 310 -8.43 -2.26 30.58
CA LEU A 310 -9.42 -2.32 29.52
C LEU A 310 -8.78 -2.93 28.27
N MET A 311 -9.53 -3.79 27.61
CA MET A 311 -9.18 -4.27 26.27
C MET A 311 -9.58 -3.19 25.27
N GLU A 312 -8.69 -2.85 24.34
CA GLU A 312 -9.03 -1.94 23.24
C GLU A 312 -10.17 -2.58 22.42
N GLN A 313 -11.37 -2.01 22.54
CA GLN A 313 -12.51 -2.34 21.69
C GLN A 313 -12.55 -1.28 20.60
N ASN A 314 -12.34 -1.70 19.35
CA ASN A 314 -12.46 -0.91 18.12
C ASN A 314 -11.26 -0.05 17.69
N ARG A 315 -10.37 -0.66 16.91
CA ARG A 315 -9.93 -0.08 15.63
C ARG A 315 -10.19 -1.11 14.54
N GLY A 316 -11.35 -0.98 13.88
CA GLY A 316 -11.73 -1.64 12.63
C GLY A 316 -11.46 -3.15 12.58
N GLU A 317 -12.52 -3.97 12.56
CA GLU A 317 -12.45 -5.41 12.26
C GLU A 317 -11.65 -5.70 10.97
N THR A 318 -10.33 -5.77 11.08
CA THR A 318 -9.57 -6.81 10.38
C THR A 318 -9.85 -8.07 11.15
N ASP A 319 -10.85 -8.82 10.71
CA ASP A 319 -11.02 -10.21 11.15
C ASP A 319 -9.81 -11.01 10.70
N GLU A 320 -8.82 -11.08 11.57
CA GLU A 320 -7.69 -11.97 11.45
C GLU A 320 -8.22 -13.39 11.60
N ARG A 321 -8.40 -14.09 10.48
CA ARG A 321 -8.77 -15.50 10.59
C ARG A 321 -7.52 -16.31 10.94
N LEU A 322 -7.45 -16.69 12.21
CA LEU A 322 -6.55 -17.71 12.69
C LEU A 322 -7.05 -19.06 12.18
N VAL A 323 -6.34 -19.69 11.24
CA VAL A 323 -6.62 -21.09 10.90
C VAL A 323 -5.92 -21.95 11.95
N GLY A 324 -6.69 -22.43 12.92
CA GLY A 324 -6.20 -23.40 13.91
C GLY A 324 -6.00 -24.76 13.24
N LEU A 325 -4.76 -25.23 13.19
CA LEU A 325 -4.40 -26.52 12.62
C LEU A 325 -3.98 -27.47 13.74
N GLU A 326 -4.75 -28.53 13.94
CA GLU A 326 -4.36 -29.65 14.79
C GLU A 326 -3.40 -30.56 14.02
N SER A 327 -2.13 -30.56 14.40
CA SER A 327 -1.12 -31.45 13.85
C SER A 327 -0.41 -32.16 15.00
N GLY A 328 -0.59 -33.48 15.12
CA GLY A 328 0.07 -34.28 16.16
C GLY A 328 -0.31 -33.90 17.60
N GLY A 329 -1.53 -33.43 17.84
CA GLY A 329 -2.02 -33.00 19.17
C GLY A 329 -1.64 -31.57 19.57
N ILE A 330 -0.97 -30.82 18.69
CA ILE A 330 -0.63 -29.40 18.91
C ILE A 330 -1.47 -28.54 17.96
N ARG A 331 -2.21 -27.57 18.50
CA ARG A 331 -2.91 -26.53 17.73
C ARG A 331 -1.93 -25.44 17.34
N LYS A 332 -1.74 -25.24 16.03
CA LYS A 332 -0.90 -24.16 15.49
C LYS A 332 -1.75 -23.21 14.65
N TRP A 333 -1.65 -21.91 14.92
CA TRP A 333 -2.41 -20.88 14.21
C TRP A 333 -1.62 -20.38 13.00
N PHE A 334 -2.25 -20.32 11.83
CA PHE A 334 -1.67 -19.70 10.63
C PHE A 334 -2.45 -18.43 10.28
N TYR A 335 -1.73 -17.32 10.09
CA TYR A 335 -2.29 -16.02 9.73
C TYR A 335 -2.69 -15.97 8.26
N PHE A 336 -4.00 -15.84 8.02
CA PHE A 336 -4.52 -15.49 6.70
C PHE A 336 -5.51 -14.32 6.83
N PHE A 337 -5.15 -13.17 6.26
CA PHE A 337 -6.02 -12.00 6.20
C PHE A 337 -7.24 -12.32 5.32
N SER A 338 -8.45 -12.25 5.89
CA SER A 338 -9.70 -12.30 5.14
C SER A 338 -10.59 -11.14 5.57
N ARG A 339 -11.03 -10.31 4.63
CA ARG A 339 -12.09 -9.31 4.87
C ARG A 339 -13.42 -10.03 4.92
N ASN A 340 -14.05 -10.10 6.09
CA ASN A 340 -15.41 -10.62 6.22
C ASN A 340 -16.46 -9.56 5.85
N LYS A 341 -17.59 -10.04 5.33
CA LYS A 341 -18.82 -9.27 5.10
C LYS A 341 -19.75 -9.36 6.33
N GLY A 342 -19.29 -8.94 7.50
CA GLY A 342 -20.18 -8.43 8.55
C GLY A 342 -20.99 -9.40 9.43
N GLU A 343 -20.53 -10.62 9.73
CA GLU A 343 -21.05 -11.36 10.90
C GLU A 343 -19.93 -12.14 11.60
N VAL A 344 -19.60 -11.71 12.83
CA VAL A 344 -18.56 -12.31 13.67
C VAL A 344 -19.19 -12.79 14.97
N LYS A 345 -19.36 -14.10 15.11
CA LYS A 345 -19.55 -14.76 16.41
C LYS A 345 -18.23 -15.40 16.82
N ILE A 346 -17.27 -14.59 17.28
CA ILE A 346 -16.02 -15.10 17.88
C ILE A 346 -16.23 -15.19 19.39
N ASP A 347 -15.97 -16.37 19.97
CA ASP A 347 -15.88 -16.52 21.43
C ASP A 347 -14.77 -15.57 21.94
N PRO A 348 -14.98 -14.75 22.98
CA PRO A 348 -13.94 -13.93 23.59
C PRO A 348 -12.65 -14.71 23.95
N SER A 349 -12.75 -16.02 24.18
CA SER A 349 -11.62 -16.92 24.39
C SER A 349 -10.75 -17.18 23.15
N GLU A 350 -11.27 -16.88 21.96
CA GLU A 350 -10.63 -16.98 20.65
C GLU A 350 -10.26 -15.60 20.08
N SER A 351 -10.46 -14.53 20.84
CA SER A 351 -10.08 -13.17 20.47
C SER A 351 -8.65 -12.81 20.92
N ALA A 352 -7.95 -12.04 20.08
CA ALA A 352 -6.63 -11.49 20.39
C ALA A 352 -6.68 -9.96 20.45
N VAL A 353 -5.75 -9.36 21.20
CA VAL A 353 -5.62 -7.90 21.36
C VAL A 353 -4.18 -7.47 21.05
N SER A 354 -4.02 -6.32 20.41
CA SER A 354 -2.70 -5.72 20.17
C SER A 354 -2.26 -4.74 21.26
N ALA A 355 -3.16 -4.39 22.19
CA ALA A 355 -2.85 -3.52 23.31
C ALA A 355 -3.84 -3.64 24.46
N VAL A 356 -3.43 -3.16 25.63
CA VAL A 356 -4.29 -2.95 26.80
C VAL A 356 -4.11 -1.54 27.36
N GLU A 357 -5.16 -1.00 27.97
CA GLU A 357 -5.20 0.37 28.48
C GLU A 357 -5.72 0.42 29.90
N PHE A 358 -5.04 1.17 30.79
CA PHE A 358 -5.52 1.45 32.13
C PHE A 358 -6.24 2.81 32.12
N LYS A 359 -7.47 2.83 32.67
CA LYS A 359 -8.31 4.02 32.71
C LYS A 359 -7.58 5.20 33.35
N PRO A 360 -7.77 6.43 32.85
CA PRO A 360 -7.29 7.63 33.52
C PRO A 360 -7.96 7.80 34.89
N ASP A 361 -7.42 8.69 35.71
CA ASP A 361 -7.75 8.95 37.14
C ASP A 361 -6.76 8.30 38.13
N PHE A 362 -5.47 8.36 37.80
CA PHE A 362 -4.42 7.96 38.72
C PHE A 362 -4.13 9.05 39.75
N GLN A 363 -3.74 8.66 40.97
CA GLN A 363 -3.29 9.64 41.96
C GLN A 363 -2.07 10.44 41.44
N PRO A 364 -2.02 11.77 41.64
CA PRO A 364 -0.85 12.56 41.27
C PRO A 364 0.38 12.19 42.10
N THR A 365 1.58 12.30 41.53
CA THR A 365 2.86 12.01 42.23
C THR A 365 2.98 10.60 42.85
N ALA A 366 2.15 9.66 42.40
CA ALA A 366 2.10 8.30 42.89
C ALA A 366 3.11 7.41 42.15
N ALA A 367 3.70 6.45 42.88
CA ALA A 367 4.49 5.39 42.26
C ALA A 367 3.56 4.38 41.58
N VAL A 368 3.91 4.00 40.35
CA VAL A 368 3.14 3.06 39.54
C VAL A 368 4.04 1.92 39.07
N SER A 369 3.53 0.70 39.12
CA SER A 369 4.22 -0.52 38.70
C SER A 369 3.33 -1.35 37.78
N ILE A 370 3.72 -1.55 36.52
CA ILE A 370 3.00 -2.42 35.59
C ILE A 370 3.61 -3.82 35.63
N GLU A 371 2.80 -4.82 35.94
CA GLU A 371 3.17 -6.24 35.97
C GLU A 371 2.53 -6.99 34.80
N ILE A 372 3.33 -7.80 34.12
CA ILE A 372 2.89 -8.70 33.06
C ILE A 372 3.04 -10.16 33.54
N PRO A 373 2.03 -11.04 33.32
CA PRO A 373 2.15 -12.47 33.64
C PRO A 373 3.33 -13.14 32.92
N SER A 374 4.07 -13.98 33.64
CA SER A 374 5.25 -14.70 33.10
C SER A 374 4.92 -15.66 31.94
N GLU A 375 3.68 -16.12 31.89
CA GLU A 375 3.13 -17.02 30.88
C GLU A 375 2.52 -16.28 29.68
N LEU A 376 2.61 -14.93 29.64
CA LEU A 376 2.15 -14.14 28.50
C LEU A 376 2.88 -14.61 27.24
N LYS A 377 2.09 -15.04 26.26
CA LYS A 377 2.55 -15.45 24.93
C LYS A 377 1.68 -14.78 23.88
N ASP A 378 2.25 -14.57 22.71
CA ASP A 378 1.48 -14.10 21.55
C ASP A 378 0.66 -15.23 20.90
N ASP A 379 -0.04 -14.88 19.84
CA ASP A 379 -0.81 -15.75 18.96
C ASP A 379 -0.06 -17.00 18.41
N SER A 380 1.27 -16.98 18.45
CA SER A 380 2.14 -18.04 17.93
C SER A 380 2.91 -18.75 19.04
N GLY A 381 2.60 -18.44 20.30
CA GLY A 381 3.22 -19.06 21.46
C GLY A 381 4.59 -18.50 21.83
N ARG A 382 5.06 -17.42 21.19
CA ARG A 382 6.34 -16.78 21.52
C ARG A 382 6.26 -16.12 22.89
N LYS A 383 7.33 -16.26 23.68
CA LYS A 383 7.47 -15.57 24.97
C LYS A 383 7.93 -14.14 24.76
N LEU A 384 7.59 -13.28 25.71
CA LEU A 384 7.99 -11.87 25.70
C LEU A 384 9.52 -11.74 25.78
N SER A 385 10.16 -11.18 24.75
CA SER A 385 11.62 -11.08 24.70
C SER A 385 12.18 -10.04 25.67
N ASN A 386 11.37 -9.04 26.05
CA ASN A 386 11.70 -8.02 27.03
C ASN A 386 10.99 -8.26 28.39
N ALA A 387 10.72 -9.51 28.76
CA ALA A 387 10.10 -9.85 30.04
C ALA A 387 10.86 -9.30 31.26
N SER A 388 12.19 -9.18 31.18
CA SER A 388 13.03 -8.59 32.23
C SER A 388 12.81 -7.10 32.47
N ALA A 389 12.13 -6.40 31.56
CA ALA A 389 11.72 -5.01 31.78
C ALA A 389 10.55 -4.88 32.78
N PHE A 390 9.88 -5.99 33.10
CA PHE A 390 8.74 -6.02 34.00
C PHE A 390 9.14 -6.52 35.39
N PRO A 391 8.65 -5.90 36.47
CA PRO A 391 7.67 -4.80 36.46
C PRO A 391 8.25 -3.46 35.99
N ILE A 392 7.52 -2.75 35.13
CA ILE A 392 7.89 -1.39 34.73
C ILE A 392 7.48 -0.46 35.87
N LYS A 393 8.47 0.18 36.50
CA LYS A 393 8.24 1.17 37.56
C LYS A 393 8.34 2.58 37.00
N THR A 394 7.32 3.39 37.27
CA THR A 394 7.28 4.81 36.90
C THR A 394 6.53 5.60 37.98
N LYS A 395 6.32 6.90 37.74
CA LYS A 395 5.49 7.74 38.59
C LYS A 395 4.46 8.47 37.73
N THR A 396 3.38 8.89 38.36
CA THR A 396 2.53 9.94 37.82
C THR A 396 3.14 11.30 38.14
N ALA A 397 2.98 12.24 37.23
CA ALA A 397 3.30 13.63 37.46
C ALA A 397 2.30 14.26 38.43
N ASP A 398 2.58 15.48 38.84
CA ASP A 398 1.56 16.33 39.45
C ASP A 398 0.39 16.53 38.47
N SER A 399 -0.79 16.79 38.99
CA SER A 399 -1.93 17.15 38.16
C SER A 399 -1.61 18.42 37.40
N PRO A 400 -1.79 18.45 36.07
CA PRO A 400 -1.54 19.67 35.33
C PRO A 400 -2.46 20.80 35.86
N PRO A 401 -1.96 22.04 35.94
CA PRO A 401 -2.80 23.17 36.30
C PRO A 401 -3.92 23.30 35.27
N LEU A 402 -5.16 23.27 35.73
CA LEU A 402 -6.33 23.40 34.86
C LEU A 402 -7.04 24.71 35.21
N ALA A 403 -6.99 25.67 34.28
CA ALA A 403 -7.94 26.76 34.23
C ALA A 403 -8.98 26.43 33.16
N LYS A 404 -10.16 26.00 33.59
CA LYS A 404 -11.28 25.71 32.68
C LYS A 404 -12.19 26.93 32.64
N PHE A 405 -12.21 27.59 31.49
CA PHE A 405 -13.17 28.64 31.18
C PHE A 405 -14.52 28.02 30.79
N PRO A 406 -15.65 28.71 31.04
CA PRO A 406 -16.95 28.28 30.53
C PRO A 406 -16.86 28.10 29.01
N ARG A 407 -17.43 27.00 28.50
CA ARG A 407 -17.32 26.59 27.10
C ARG A 407 -18.24 27.39 26.14
N ALA A 408 -18.80 28.52 26.60
CA ALA A 408 -19.63 29.40 25.77
C ALA A 408 -18.74 30.36 24.96
N THR A 409 -19.12 30.63 23.71
CA THR A 409 -18.38 31.47 22.75
C THR A 409 -18.38 32.96 23.13
N PHE A 410 -19.39 33.43 23.86
CA PHE A 410 -19.42 34.73 24.52
C PHE A 410 -20.33 34.70 25.76
N GLY A 411 -20.14 35.63 26.69
CA GLY A 411 -21.02 35.86 27.84
C GLY A 411 -21.21 37.36 28.05
N ILE A 412 -22.44 37.81 28.29
CA ILE A 412 -22.75 39.21 28.58
C ILE A 412 -22.79 39.35 30.10
N LEU A 413 -21.98 40.26 30.63
CA LEU A 413 -22.05 40.68 32.03
C LEU A 413 -22.61 42.11 32.03
N GLU A 414 -23.71 42.33 32.75
CA GLU A 414 -24.44 43.58 32.72
C GLU A 414 -23.67 44.71 33.41
N LEU A 415 -23.66 45.89 32.78
CA LEU A 415 -23.10 47.11 33.34
C LEU A 415 -23.96 47.51 34.56
N ASN A 416 -23.32 47.63 35.74
CA ASN A 416 -23.88 47.83 37.09
C ASN A 416 -24.15 46.56 37.93
N ALA A 417 -23.88 45.36 37.42
CA ALA A 417 -23.71 44.17 38.25
C ALA A 417 -22.22 44.02 38.62
N GLU A 418 -21.90 43.42 39.78
CA GLU A 418 -20.52 42.99 40.07
C GLU A 418 -20.16 41.83 39.10
N PRO A 419 -19.47 42.08 37.98
CA PRO A 419 -19.43 41.13 36.89
C PRO A 419 -18.37 40.06 37.18
N THR A 420 -18.79 38.83 37.47
CA THR A 420 -17.88 37.71 37.78
C THR A 420 -17.81 36.72 36.63
N LEU A 421 -16.61 36.45 36.12
CA LEU A 421 -16.35 35.34 35.19
C LEU A 421 -16.03 34.08 36.01
N PRO A 422 -16.89 33.04 36.02
CA PRO A 422 -16.58 31.81 36.72
C PRO A 422 -15.47 31.06 35.98
N VAL A 423 -14.29 30.95 36.59
CA VAL A 423 -13.20 30.10 36.12
C VAL A 423 -13.07 28.94 37.10
N THR A 424 -13.18 27.71 36.61
CA THR A 424 -12.81 26.56 37.44
C THR A 424 -11.31 26.43 37.43
N VAL A 425 -10.68 26.65 38.58
CA VAL A 425 -9.26 26.49 38.80
C VAL A 425 -9.01 25.18 39.54
N ARG A 426 -7.95 24.45 39.16
CA ARG A 426 -7.46 23.26 39.86
C ARG A 426 -5.93 23.31 39.91
N HIS A 427 -5.34 23.28 41.11
CA HIS A 427 -3.89 23.36 41.39
C HIS A 427 -3.21 24.67 40.94
N VAL A 428 -3.96 25.78 40.94
CA VAL A 428 -3.44 27.14 40.68
C VAL A 428 -3.96 28.16 41.69
N GLU A 429 -4.71 27.73 42.70
CA GLU A 429 -5.52 28.54 43.63
C GLU A 429 -4.66 29.37 44.59
N GLY A 430 -3.51 28.85 45.02
CA GLY A 430 -2.59 29.56 45.92
C GLY A 430 -1.78 30.68 45.25
N ASP A 431 -1.51 30.52 43.95
CA ASP A 431 -0.74 31.50 43.15
C ASP A 431 -1.67 32.52 42.45
N LEU A 432 -2.95 32.16 42.30
CA LEU A 432 -4.03 33.06 41.94
C LEU A 432 -4.47 33.80 43.20
N ALA A 433 -3.68 34.80 43.62
CA ALA A 433 -4.18 35.88 44.45
C ALA A 433 -5.25 36.64 43.66
N VAL A 434 -6.46 36.07 43.56
CA VAL A 434 -7.63 36.63 42.87
C VAL A 434 -8.18 37.73 43.79
N LYS A 435 -7.45 38.84 43.89
CA LYS A 435 -8.13 40.13 43.80
C LYS A 435 -8.66 40.15 42.39
N GLY A 436 -9.99 40.14 42.28
CA GLY A 436 -10.72 39.88 41.04
C GLY A 436 -10.09 40.59 39.85
N LEU A 437 -10.21 39.96 38.68
CA LEU A 437 -10.09 40.64 37.40
C LEU A 437 -11.23 41.68 37.33
N GLN A 438 -11.11 42.74 38.12
CA GLN A 438 -12.03 43.86 38.24
C GLN A 438 -11.54 44.90 37.25
N PRO A 439 -12.34 45.22 36.22
CA PRO A 439 -12.01 46.31 35.31
C PRO A 439 -12.03 47.62 36.09
N GLY A 440 -10.88 48.28 36.25
CA GLY A 440 -10.82 49.65 36.76
C GLY A 440 -9.85 49.98 37.88
N VAL A 441 -9.09 49.04 38.44
CA VAL A 441 -8.00 49.40 39.39
C VAL A 441 -6.71 49.70 38.65
N ASP A 442 -6.23 50.94 38.80
CA ASP A 442 -5.04 51.47 38.15
C ASP A 442 -3.80 50.57 38.36
N ALA A 443 -3.31 50.00 37.27
CA ALA A 443 -2.05 49.23 37.21
C ALA A 443 -0.79 50.11 37.40
N ALA A 444 -0.93 51.29 38.00
CA ALA A 444 0.17 52.23 38.23
C ALA A 444 0.92 52.00 39.56
N LYS A 445 0.55 51.00 40.36
CA LYS A 445 1.27 50.61 41.59
C LYS A 445 1.64 49.13 41.57
N ALA A 446 2.47 48.72 40.62
CA ALA A 446 3.22 47.47 40.68
C ALA A 446 4.62 47.71 40.08
N GLU A 447 5.36 48.60 40.72
CA GLU A 447 6.78 48.77 40.45
C GLU A 447 7.54 47.67 41.19
N HIS A 448 8.51 47.05 40.52
CA HIS A 448 9.42 45.98 40.96
C HIS A 448 8.98 44.53 40.71
N SER A 449 9.14 44.07 39.47
CA SER A 449 9.82 42.78 39.25
C SER A 449 10.43 42.73 37.84
N LYS A 450 11.75 42.96 37.79
CA LYS A 450 12.56 42.79 36.58
C LYS A 450 13.08 41.35 36.59
N VAL A 451 12.39 40.45 35.91
CA VAL A 451 12.92 39.12 35.59
C VAL A 451 12.97 38.96 34.08
N THR A 452 14.20 38.89 33.57
CA THR A 452 14.54 38.58 32.18
C THR A 452 14.16 37.14 31.86
N SER A 453 13.07 36.97 31.10
CA SER A 453 12.72 35.67 30.52
C SER A 453 13.36 35.51 29.14
N GLY A 454 13.88 34.31 28.88
CA GLY A 454 14.62 33.93 27.69
C GLY A 454 13.86 34.19 26.38
N LYS A 455 14.64 34.39 25.31
CA LYS A 455 14.15 34.61 23.95
C LYS A 455 13.12 33.53 23.55
N GLY A 456 11.88 33.96 23.32
CA GLY A 456 11.03 33.33 22.30
C GLY A 456 9.77 32.61 22.78
N LYS A 457 8.93 33.21 23.63
CA LYS A 457 7.46 33.16 23.54
C LYS A 457 6.87 34.13 24.56
N LYS A 458 6.21 35.19 24.10
CA LYS A 458 5.52 36.14 24.99
C LYS A 458 4.43 35.38 25.75
N PRO A 459 4.30 35.53 27.08
CA PRO A 459 3.23 34.88 27.83
C PRO A 459 1.87 35.30 27.25
N SER A 460 0.96 34.34 27.13
CA SER A 460 -0.43 34.56 26.76
C SER A 460 -1.03 35.59 27.71
N ALA A 461 -1.20 36.80 27.22
CA ALA A 461 -1.79 37.87 28.01
C ALA A 461 -3.27 37.96 27.67
N VAL A 462 -4.10 37.98 28.71
CA VAL A 462 -5.49 38.37 28.57
C VAL A 462 -5.51 39.87 28.22
N ARG A 463 -6.41 40.31 27.35
CA ARG A 463 -6.59 41.73 27.06
C ARG A 463 -8.01 42.10 27.45
N ASP A 464 -8.14 43.27 28.06
CA ASP A 464 -9.42 43.81 28.51
C ASP A 464 -9.70 45.12 27.77
N LEU A 465 -10.91 45.29 27.26
CA LEU A 465 -11.37 46.51 26.62
C LEU A 465 -12.63 46.99 27.35
N SER A 466 -12.53 48.16 27.96
CA SER A 466 -13.68 48.85 28.52
C SER A 466 -14.18 49.89 27.52
N VAL A 467 -15.41 49.70 27.05
CA VAL A 467 -16.17 50.66 26.23
C VAL A 467 -17.33 51.18 27.06
N THR A 468 -17.44 52.50 27.20
CA THR A 468 -18.41 53.14 28.09
C THR A 468 -19.43 54.01 27.37
N ASP A 469 -19.21 54.34 26.10
CA ASP A 469 -20.19 55.06 25.28
C ASP A 469 -21.02 54.11 24.40
N ASP A 470 -22.30 54.40 24.26
CA ASP A 470 -23.27 53.56 23.55
C ASP A 470 -22.85 53.27 22.10
N ALA A 471 -22.28 54.27 21.41
CA ALA A 471 -21.84 54.13 20.04
C ALA A 471 -20.66 53.15 19.92
N ALA A 472 -19.66 53.24 20.79
CA ALA A 472 -18.56 52.29 20.85
C ALA A 472 -19.01 50.91 21.30
N ILE A 473 -19.97 50.80 22.23
CA ILE A 473 -20.56 49.51 22.64
C ILE A 473 -21.23 48.83 21.45
N ILE A 474 -22.08 49.55 20.71
CA ILE A 474 -22.77 49.03 19.52
C ILE A 474 -21.76 48.63 18.44
N ASN A 475 -20.76 49.47 18.19
CA ASN A 475 -19.71 49.19 17.21
C ASN A 475 -18.88 47.96 17.60
N TRP A 476 -18.54 47.82 18.88
CA TRP A 476 -17.80 46.69 19.41
C TRP A 476 -18.61 45.39 19.29
N LEU A 477 -19.89 45.41 19.71
CA LEU A 477 -20.79 44.25 19.58
C LEU A 477 -21.01 43.85 18.13
N ALA A 478 -21.15 44.81 17.22
CA ALA A 478 -21.24 44.54 15.79
C ALA A 478 -19.96 43.89 15.25
N MET A 479 -18.78 44.32 15.70
CA MET A 479 -17.50 43.72 15.31
C MET A 479 -17.34 42.31 15.86
N VAL A 480 -17.69 42.06 17.12
CA VAL A 480 -17.69 40.72 17.72
C VAL A 480 -18.62 39.79 16.93
N LYS A 481 -19.87 40.21 16.68
CA LYS A 481 -20.83 39.43 15.90
C LYS A 481 -20.34 39.11 14.48
N ARG A 482 -19.62 40.04 13.84
CA ARG A 482 -19.07 39.81 12.50
C ARG A 482 -17.95 38.78 12.47
N TYR A 483 -17.20 38.62 13.56
CA TYR A 483 -16.01 37.76 13.64
C TYR A 483 -16.22 36.50 14.48
N ASP A 484 -17.40 36.30 15.07
CA ASP A 484 -17.72 35.10 15.83
C ASP A 484 -17.83 33.86 14.92
N GLU A 485 -17.05 32.82 15.26
CA GLU A 485 -17.02 31.48 14.64
C GLU A 485 -17.26 31.38 13.12
N THR A 486 -16.61 32.23 12.33
CA THR A 486 -16.82 32.29 10.87
C THR A 486 -15.51 32.20 10.08
N THR A 487 -15.61 32.27 8.76
CA THR A 487 -14.47 32.40 7.84
C THR A 487 -14.58 33.70 7.07
N ARG A 488 -13.45 34.38 6.90
CA ARG A 488 -13.36 35.66 6.19
C ARG A 488 -12.16 35.70 5.26
N ARG A 489 -12.18 36.58 4.27
CA ARG A 489 -11.04 36.75 3.37
C ARG A 489 -9.88 37.39 4.13
N ARG A 490 -8.66 36.88 3.93
CA ARG A 490 -7.43 37.36 4.56
C ARG A 490 -7.28 38.87 4.38
N GLU A 491 -7.47 39.36 3.15
CA GLU A 491 -7.31 40.78 2.80
C GLU A 491 -8.29 41.68 3.57
N GLU A 492 -9.56 41.27 3.67
CA GLU A 492 -10.57 41.98 4.47
C GLU A 492 -10.16 42.01 5.94
N VAL A 493 -9.72 40.88 6.50
CA VAL A 493 -9.30 40.80 7.90
C VAL A 493 -8.06 41.64 8.18
N GLU A 494 -7.07 41.61 7.30
CA GLU A 494 -5.84 42.41 7.42
C GLU A 494 -6.13 43.92 7.31
N SER A 495 -7.01 44.31 6.39
CA SER A 495 -7.42 45.69 6.20
C SER A 495 -8.28 46.22 7.36
N GLU A 496 -9.31 45.47 7.77
CA GLU A 496 -10.24 45.90 8.84
C GLU A 496 -9.55 45.97 10.20
N LEU A 497 -8.61 45.06 10.49
CA LEU A 497 -7.94 45.01 11.80
C LEU A 497 -6.55 45.67 11.80
N GLY A 498 -6.08 46.16 10.65
CA GLY A 498 -4.73 46.75 10.51
C GLY A 498 -3.61 45.76 10.86
N ILE A 499 -3.83 44.46 10.70
CA ILE A 499 -2.86 43.40 11.03
C ILE A 499 -2.28 42.78 9.77
N LYS A 500 -1.11 42.14 9.89
CA LYS A 500 -0.60 41.22 8.88
C LYS A 500 -0.68 39.80 9.41
N LEU A 501 -1.46 38.96 8.76
CA LEU A 501 -1.63 37.57 9.15
C LEU A 501 -0.42 36.75 8.69
N PRO A 502 -0.06 35.68 9.43
CA PRO A 502 0.99 34.78 8.99
C PRO A 502 0.64 34.17 7.62
N PRO A 503 1.65 33.90 6.77
CA PRO A 503 1.43 33.32 5.46
C PRO A 503 0.70 31.98 5.60
N PRO A 504 -0.18 31.61 4.64
CA PRO A 504 -0.82 30.31 4.66
C PRO A 504 0.26 29.22 4.67
N PRO A 505 0.03 28.09 5.35
CA PRO A 505 1.00 26.99 5.37
C PRO A 505 1.28 26.56 3.93
N VAL A 506 2.49 26.81 3.46
CA VAL A 506 2.97 26.34 2.16
C VAL A 506 3.03 24.82 2.25
N LYS A 507 2.26 24.10 1.42
CA LYS A 507 2.54 22.67 1.21
C LYS A 507 3.97 22.58 0.69
N THR A 508 4.89 22.11 1.53
CA THR A 508 6.16 21.57 1.04
C THR A 508 5.78 20.57 -0.03
N LYS A 509 6.17 20.83 -1.29
CA LYS A 509 6.06 19.84 -2.34
C LYS A 509 6.82 18.62 -1.84
N THR A 510 6.10 17.56 -1.48
CA THR A 510 6.68 16.26 -1.24
C THR A 510 7.55 15.95 -2.45
N LYS A 511 8.85 15.82 -2.21
CA LYS A 511 9.84 15.58 -3.25
C LYS A 511 9.58 14.18 -3.82
N GLY A 512 8.83 14.13 -4.92
CA GLY A 512 8.74 13.00 -5.84
C GLY A 512 8.18 11.70 -5.26
N GLU A 513 6.86 11.61 -5.14
CA GLU A 513 6.21 10.32 -5.43
C GLU A 513 6.44 10.02 -6.92
N ARG A 514 7.38 9.13 -7.21
CA ARG A 514 7.43 8.47 -8.51
C ARG A 514 6.14 7.67 -8.65
N LYS A 515 5.18 8.20 -9.41
CA LYS A 515 4.03 7.44 -9.89
C LYS A 515 4.54 6.19 -10.61
N ALA A 516 4.24 5.02 -10.06
CA ALA A 516 4.43 3.76 -10.75
C ALA A 516 3.57 3.77 -12.01
N ARG A 517 4.23 3.74 -13.19
CA ARG A 517 3.57 3.55 -14.48
C ARG A 517 3.02 2.12 -14.53
N ARG A 518 1.71 1.96 -14.70
CA ARG A 518 1.11 0.72 -15.20
C ARG A 518 1.33 0.68 -16.72
N TYR A 519 1.83 -0.44 -17.23
CA TYR A 519 2.12 -0.67 -18.64
C TYR A 519 0.81 -0.72 -19.44
N GLY A 520 0.63 0.17 -20.43
CA GLY A 520 -0.25 -0.08 -21.59
C GLY A 520 -1.58 0.64 -21.75
N GLN A 521 -1.75 1.94 -21.44
CA GLN A 521 -2.93 2.70 -21.92
C GLN A 521 -2.55 4.07 -22.50
N SER A 522 -2.82 4.24 -23.80
CA SER A 522 -2.91 5.50 -24.52
C SER A 522 -4.37 5.97 -24.53
N TYR A 523 -4.55 7.28 -24.48
CA TYR A 523 -5.84 7.97 -24.38
C TYR A 523 -6.66 7.87 -25.66
N GLU A 524 -7.95 7.60 -25.52
CA GLU A 524 -8.98 8.24 -26.35
C GLU A 524 -10.06 8.81 -25.43
N GLU A 525 -10.41 10.04 -25.73
CA GLU A 525 -11.26 10.98 -25.01
C GLU A 525 -12.74 10.61 -25.26
N GLY A 526 -13.55 10.55 -24.20
CA GLY A 526 -14.95 10.17 -24.32
C GLY A 526 -15.70 10.41 -23.01
N ASP A 527 -16.45 11.50 -23.02
CA ASP A 527 -17.39 12.00 -22.02
C ASP A 527 -18.32 10.91 -21.46
N TYR A 528 -18.65 10.96 -20.16
CA TYR A 528 -19.96 10.70 -19.54
C TYR A 528 -19.80 10.62 -18.01
N ASN A 529 -20.53 11.52 -17.38
CA ASN A 529 -20.67 11.72 -15.94
C ASN A 529 -21.92 10.97 -15.46
N GLU A 530 -21.83 10.13 -14.41
CA GLU A 530 -22.89 9.93 -13.39
C GLU A 530 -22.50 8.89 -12.34
N GLY A 531 -22.89 9.12 -11.08
CA GLY A 531 -23.08 8.04 -10.09
C GLY A 531 -22.25 8.11 -8.81
N ASN A 532 -22.47 9.17 -8.04
CA ASN A 532 -22.04 9.39 -6.65
C ASN A 532 -22.26 8.18 -5.70
N ASN A 533 -21.28 7.88 -4.85
CA ASN A 533 -21.47 7.74 -3.39
C ASN A 533 -20.12 7.61 -2.64
N GLY A 534 -19.77 8.70 -1.94
CA GLY A 534 -19.40 8.65 -0.52
C GLY A 534 -17.97 8.27 -0.16
N ASP A 535 -17.03 9.19 -0.38
CA ASP A 535 -15.91 9.43 0.53
C ASP A 535 -15.63 10.94 0.51
N GLU A 536 -15.60 11.58 1.69
CA GLU A 536 -15.36 13.02 1.88
C GLU A 536 -13.94 13.41 1.41
N GLN A 537 -13.77 13.53 0.10
CA GLN A 537 -12.69 14.26 -0.50
C GLN A 537 -12.98 15.74 -0.25
N ARG A 538 -12.37 16.31 0.81
CA ARG A 538 -12.32 17.76 1.02
C ARG A 538 -11.69 18.39 -0.21
N ASP A 539 -12.56 18.85 -1.11
CA ASP A 539 -12.22 19.60 -2.30
C ASP A 539 -11.56 20.90 -1.86
N TYR A 540 -10.24 20.96 -2.01
CA TYR A 540 -9.44 22.12 -1.66
C TYR A 540 -9.49 23.08 -2.86
N SER A 541 -10.59 23.84 -2.97
CA SER A 541 -10.71 24.92 -3.94
C SER A 541 -9.57 25.95 -3.75
N PRO A 542 -8.98 26.50 -4.83
CA PRO A 542 -8.08 27.66 -4.77
C PRO A 542 -8.65 28.86 -3.99
N GLU A 543 -9.97 28.98 -3.89
CA GLU A 543 -10.66 30.02 -3.12
C GLU A 543 -10.44 29.87 -1.60
N ALA A 544 -10.20 28.64 -1.11
CA ALA A 544 -9.92 28.38 0.30
C ALA A 544 -8.54 28.87 0.75
N GLN A 545 -7.63 29.20 -0.18
CA GLN A 545 -6.29 29.71 0.15
C GLN A 545 -6.32 31.16 0.68
N GLY A 546 -7.39 31.89 0.38
CA GLY A 546 -7.64 33.26 0.82
C GLY A 546 -8.48 33.38 2.08
N LEU A 547 -9.06 32.29 2.62
CA LEU A 547 -9.92 32.35 3.81
C LEU A 547 -9.14 32.11 5.11
N VAL A 548 -9.54 32.83 6.15
CA VAL A 548 -8.99 32.76 7.49
C VAL A 548 -10.11 32.44 8.45
N GLN A 549 -9.87 31.45 9.31
CA GLN A 549 -10.74 31.14 10.44
C GLN A 549 -10.66 32.29 11.45
N THR A 550 -11.76 33.01 11.68
CA THR A 550 -11.74 34.24 12.50
C THR A 550 -11.34 33.98 13.95
N ARG A 551 -11.58 32.76 14.48
CA ARG A 551 -11.10 32.31 15.81
C ARG A 551 -9.57 32.38 16.00
N ALA A 552 -8.80 32.40 14.91
CA ALA A 552 -7.35 32.51 14.96
C ALA A 552 -6.86 33.97 15.05
N VAL A 553 -7.79 34.94 15.04
CA VAL A 553 -7.52 36.37 14.98
C VAL A 553 -8.03 37.03 16.26
N SER A 554 -7.21 37.90 16.86
CA SER A 554 -7.59 38.62 18.07
C SER A 554 -8.03 40.04 17.72
N LEU A 555 -9.30 40.37 18.00
CA LEU A 555 -9.88 41.72 17.83
C LEU A 555 -9.23 42.76 18.76
N LEU A 556 -8.62 42.31 19.86
CA LEU A 556 -8.03 43.17 20.89
C LEU A 556 -6.53 43.45 20.67
N ASN A 557 -5.91 42.87 19.64
CA ASN A 557 -4.45 42.89 19.51
C ASN A 557 -3.88 44.29 19.17
N GLN A 558 -4.67 45.13 18.50
CA GLN A 558 -4.32 46.52 18.13
C GLN A 558 -5.27 47.57 18.71
N GLU A 559 -6.27 47.16 19.47
CA GLU A 559 -7.18 48.10 20.12
C GLU A 559 -6.39 48.94 21.14
N LYS A 560 -6.31 50.25 20.91
CA LYS A 560 -5.47 51.16 21.72
C LYS A 560 -6.02 51.30 23.14
N ALA A 561 -7.34 51.15 23.30
CA ALA A 561 -8.00 51.15 24.59
C ALA A 561 -7.87 49.81 25.35
N ALA A 562 -7.38 48.74 24.70
CA ALA A 562 -7.28 47.44 25.34
C ALA A 562 -6.06 47.37 26.28
N LYS A 563 -6.32 47.13 27.57
CA LYS A 563 -5.30 46.93 28.60
C LYS A 563 -4.81 45.48 28.56
N ARG A 564 -3.49 45.30 28.60
CA ARG A 564 -2.87 43.98 28.68
C ARG A 564 -2.85 43.52 30.14
N LEU A 565 -3.55 42.42 30.42
CA LEU A 565 -3.54 41.74 31.70
C LEU A 565 -2.48 40.63 31.64
N SER A 566 -1.47 40.75 32.49
CA SER A 566 -0.50 39.69 32.69
C SER A 566 -1.13 38.65 33.61
N LEU A 567 -1.29 37.43 33.10
CA LEU A 567 -1.50 36.28 33.97
C LEU A 567 -0.22 36.06 34.77
N PRO A 568 -0.29 35.68 36.06
CA PRO A 568 0.89 35.32 36.83
C PRO A 568 1.68 34.26 36.07
N THR A 569 2.90 34.59 35.64
CA THR A 569 3.83 33.62 35.09
C THR A 569 4.63 33.03 36.23
N GLN A 570 4.66 31.70 36.37
CA GLN A 570 5.60 31.05 37.26
C GLN A 570 7.03 31.40 36.84
N ALA A 571 7.70 32.23 37.63
CA ALA A 571 9.11 32.05 37.92
C ALA A 571 9.15 31.25 39.23
N ARG A 572 9.17 29.92 39.15
CA ARG A 572 9.65 29.14 40.30
C ARG A 572 11.16 29.26 40.30
N THR A 573 11.68 30.08 41.20
CA THR A 573 12.97 29.81 41.82
C THR A 573 12.83 28.55 42.66
N ASP A 574 13.65 27.55 42.36
CA ASP A 574 13.86 26.36 43.21
C ASP A 574 14.14 26.75 44.67
N PRO A 575 13.81 25.86 45.60
CA PRO A 575 14.83 25.32 46.49
C PRO A 575 15.33 23.94 46.05
#